data_AF-A0A0Q6U7T2-F1
#
_entry.id   AF-A0A0Q6U7T2-F1
#
_cell.length_a   1.000
_cell.length_b   1.000
_cell.length_c   1.000
_cell.angle_alpha   90.00
_cell.angle_beta   90.00
_cell.angle_gamma   90.00
#
_symmetry.space_group_name_H-M   'P 1'
#
loop_
_entity.id
_entity.type
_entity.pdbx_description
1 polymer ?
#
loop_
_entity_poly.entity_id
_entity_poly.type
_entity_poly.pdbx_seq_one_letter_code
_entity_poly.pdbx_strand_id
1 'polypeptide(L)'
;MEDTKPVWPKWALFFVGVLALVAVGYGMGFVPLFRGPLGYVALFVWFMVFLAYTYFGSARLKADRLGPIMKRYRRRLAIAMISYCVVLLGSLGLLRGSRLSGVLLWIVAAAPAIPILGVLVVMGLYLKEEPDEFERAVHVESMLWGLGAVLAVTTVWGFLSNASVIPQPPLFLVFPLFCLSWGVSQPLIRRRYQ
;
A
#
# COMPACT_ATOMS: atom_id res chain seq x y z
N MET A 1 -42.61 20.16 1.96
CA MET A 1 -41.66 19.42 2.82
C MET A 1 -40.55 18.96 1.89
N GLU A 2 -39.49 19.76 1.79
CA GLU A 2 -38.35 19.44 0.93
C GLU A 2 -37.55 18.29 1.54
N ASP A 3 -37.34 17.26 0.73
CA ASP A 3 -36.57 16.05 1.01
C ASP A 3 -35.08 16.43 1.13
N THR A 4 -34.65 16.83 2.33
CA THR A 4 -33.24 17.10 2.62
C THR A 4 -32.48 15.79 2.70
N LYS A 5 -31.96 15.33 1.55
CA LYS A 5 -31.02 14.20 1.50
C LYS A 5 -29.83 14.50 2.43
N PRO A 6 -29.45 13.56 3.33
CA PRO A 6 -28.35 13.79 4.25
C PRO A 6 -27.04 13.99 3.48
N VAL A 7 -26.53 15.23 3.48
CA VAL A 7 -25.24 15.59 2.91
C VAL A 7 -24.17 15.13 3.89
N TRP A 8 -23.72 13.89 3.72
CA TRP A 8 -22.61 13.34 4.49
C TRP A 8 -21.36 14.21 4.26
N PRO A 9 -20.77 14.81 5.30
CA PRO A 9 -19.53 15.56 5.15
C PRO A 9 -18.45 14.60 4.66
N LYS A 10 -17.59 15.04 3.73
CA LYS A 10 -16.56 14.20 3.09
C LYS A 10 -15.65 13.47 4.10
N TRP A 11 -15.50 14.03 5.30
CA TRP A 11 -14.79 13.42 6.44
C TRP A 11 -15.52 12.21 7.05
N ALA A 12 -16.85 12.21 7.06
CA ALA A 12 -17.63 11.06 7.56
C ALA A 12 -17.49 9.84 6.64
N LEU A 13 -17.36 10.03 5.33
CA LEU A 13 -17.02 8.96 4.39
C LEU A 13 -15.60 8.40 4.65
N PHE A 14 -14.65 9.25 5.05
CA PHE A 14 -13.31 8.80 5.47
C PHE A 14 -13.37 7.93 6.73
N PHE A 15 -14.11 8.35 7.77
CA PHE A 15 -14.27 7.56 8.99
C PHE A 15 -15.07 6.28 8.78
N VAL A 16 -16.10 6.29 7.92
CA VAL A 16 -16.82 5.08 7.49
C VAL A 16 -15.91 4.16 6.69
N GLY A 17 -15.01 4.71 5.86
CA GLY A 17 -13.98 3.93 5.15
C GLY A 17 -12.95 3.30 6.08
N VAL A 18 -12.50 4.03 7.11
CA VAL A 18 -11.61 3.53 8.16
C VAL A 18 -12.30 2.44 8.99
N LEU A 19 -13.55 2.67 9.40
CA LEU A 19 -14.38 1.67 10.10
C LEU A 19 -14.65 0.44 9.22
N ALA A 20 -14.89 0.62 7.92
CA ALA A 20 -15.05 -0.47 6.98
C ALA A 20 -13.75 -1.24 6.76
N LEU A 21 -12.59 -0.58 6.70
CA LEU A 21 -11.27 -1.23 6.63
C LEU A 21 -10.94 -2.02 7.90
N VAL A 22 -11.28 -1.47 9.07
CA VAL A 22 -11.14 -2.13 10.37
C VAL A 22 -12.13 -3.30 10.50
N ALA A 23 -13.38 -3.13 10.05
CA ALA A 23 -14.40 -4.18 10.02
C ALA A 23 -14.10 -5.28 9.01
N VAL A 24 -13.47 -4.96 7.87
CA VAL A 24 -12.90 -5.93 6.93
C VAL A 24 -11.77 -6.72 7.62
N GLY A 25 -10.92 -6.04 8.39
CA GLY A 25 -9.92 -6.70 9.25
C GLY A 25 -10.52 -7.66 10.28
N TYR A 26 -11.67 -7.30 10.86
CA TYR A 26 -12.39 -8.11 11.86
C TYR A 26 -13.20 -9.27 11.24
N GLY A 27 -13.87 -9.03 10.11
CA GLY A 27 -14.77 -9.98 9.45
C GLY A 27 -14.10 -10.96 8.50
N MET A 28 -12.89 -10.67 8.01
CA MET A 28 -12.27 -11.49 6.96
C MET A 28 -11.61 -12.80 7.42
N GLY A 29 -11.45 -13.08 8.72
CA GLY A 29 -10.74 -14.29 9.13
C GLY A 29 -9.37 -14.41 8.44
N PHE A 30 -8.65 -13.29 8.29
CA PHE A 30 -7.42 -13.21 7.50
C PHE A 30 -6.26 -13.99 8.14
N VAL A 31 -6.32 -14.21 9.46
CA VAL A 31 -5.27 -14.85 10.26
C VAL A 31 -5.10 -16.35 9.95
N PRO A 32 -6.16 -17.17 9.75
CA PRO A 32 -6.01 -18.55 9.27
C PRO A 32 -5.64 -18.67 7.78
N LEU A 33 -5.94 -17.69 6.92
CA LEU A 33 -5.56 -17.72 5.50
C LEU A 33 -4.03 -17.73 5.30
N PHE A 34 -3.27 -17.11 6.22
CA PHE A 34 -1.81 -17.11 6.22
C PHE A 34 -1.15 -18.31 6.90
N ARG A 35 -1.92 -19.24 7.49
CA ARG A 35 -1.37 -20.41 8.19
C ARG A 35 -0.89 -21.54 7.27
N GLY A 36 -0.97 -21.39 5.95
CA GLY A 36 -0.53 -22.40 4.97
C GLY A 36 0.18 -21.83 3.74
N PRO A 37 0.64 -22.68 2.80
CA PRO A 37 1.28 -22.27 1.54
C PRO A 37 0.37 -21.37 0.68
N LEU A 38 -0.94 -21.55 0.79
CA LEU A 38 -1.98 -20.76 0.11
C LEU A 38 -1.98 -19.28 0.55
N GLY A 39 -1.51 -18.98 1.77
CA GLY A 39 -1.34 -17.59 2.22
C GLY A 39 -0.32 -16.82 1.41
N TYR A 40 0.72 -17.49 0.90
CA TYR A 40 1.69 -16.87 -0.01
C TYR A 40 1.12 -16.60 -1.38
N VAL A 41 0.27 -17.50 -1.88
CA VAL A 41 -0.46 -17.31 -3.13
C VAL A 41 -1.43 -16.15 -2.99
N ALA A 42 -2.15 -16.04 -1.87
CA ALA A 42 -3.03 -14.91 -1.59
C ALA A 42 -2.26 -13.58 -1.49
N LEU A 43 -1.10 -13.57 -0.82
CA LEU A 43 -0.23 -12.40 -0.75
C LEU A 43 0.31 -12.01 -2.14
N PHE A 44 0.71 -13.01 -2.95
CA PHE A 44 1.19 -12.82 -4.31
C PHE A 44 0.10 -12.31 -5.26
N VAL A 45 -1.13 -12.82 -5.14
CA VAL A 45 -2.30 -12.36 -5.91
C VAL A 45 -2.67 -10.95 -5.50
N TRP A 46 -2.74 -10.65 -4.20
CA TRP A 46 -2.99 -9.30 -3.70
C TRP A 46 -1.88 -8.33 -4.15
N PHE A 47 -0.63 -8.79 -4.19
CA PHE A 47 0.51 -8.03 -4.71
C PHE A 47 0.46 -7.81 -6.23
N MET A 48 0.00 -8.81 -7.01
CA MET A 48 -0.22 -8.67 -8.45
C MET A 48 -1.37 -7.72 -8.76
N VAL A 49 -2.44 -7.76 -7.97
CA VAL A 49 -3.52 -6.77 -8.03
C VAL A 49 -3.00 -5.38 -7.66
N PHE A 50 -2.13 -5.26 -6.67
CA PHE A 50 -1.47 -4.01 -6.29
C PHE A 50 -0.53 -3.47 -7.38
N LEU A 51 0.29 -4.33 -8.00
CA LEU A 51 1.17 -3.99 -9.11
C LEU A 51 0.34 -3.57 -10.34
N ALA A 52 -0.70 -4.33 -10.66
CA ALA A 52 -1.64 -4.00 -11.72
C ALA A 52 -2.35 -2.67 -11.41
N TYR A 53 -2.76 -2.43 -10.18
CA TYR A 53 -3.45 -1.21 -9.80
C TYR A 53 -2.55 0.04 -9.93
N THR A 54 -1.32 -0.03 -9.43
CA THR A 54 -0.33 1.06 -9.56
C THR A 54 0.08 1.29 -11.02
N TYR A 55 0.15 0.21 -11.84
CA TYR A 55 0.43 0.30 -13.28
C TYR A 55 -0.76 0.80 -14.12
N PHE A 56 -1.98 0.32 -13.87
CA PHE A 56 -3.17 0.58 -14.70
C PHE A 56 -3.92 1.85 -14.26
N GLY A 57 -3.92 2.22 -12.97
CA GLY A 57 -4.56 3.43 -12.46
C GLY A 57 -3.99 4.72 -13.07
N SER A 58 -2.69 4.72 -13.39
CA SER A 58 -1.99 5.83 -14.05
C SER A 58 -1.93 5.68 -15.58
N ALA A 59 -2.31 4.53 -16.15
CA ALA A 59 -2.26 4.28 -17.61
C ALA A 59 -3.54 4.74 -18.33
N ARG A 60 -4.71 4.66 -17.68
CA ARG A 60 -5.98 5.06 -18.31
C ARG A 60 -6.17 6.56 -18.51
N LEU A 61 -5.36 7.40 -17.85
CA LEU A 61 -5.48 8.87 -17.93
C LEU A 61 -4.50 9.51 -18.93
N LYS A 62 -3.42 8.83 -19.29
CA LYS A 62 -2.40 9.30 -20.27
C LYS A 62 -2.21 8.27 -21.40
N ALA A 63 -3.31 7.68 -21.87
CA ALA A 63 -3.28 6.59 -22.84
C ALA A 63 -2.54 6.94 -24.14
N ASP A 64 -2.45 8.23 -24.51
CA ASP A 64 -1.77 8.63 -25.75
C ASP A 64 -0.30 9.06 -25.63
N ARG A 65 0.21 9.50 -24.45
CA ARG A 65 1.65 9.83 -24.28
C ARG A 65 2.11 9.71 -22.82
N LEU A 66 2.50 8.52 -22.38
CA LEU A 66 3.31 8.37 -21.17
C LEU A 66 4.67 9.05 -21.39
N GLY A 67 4.89 10.19 -20.73
CA GLY A 67 6.15 10.92 -20.80
C GLY A 67 7.37 10.07 -20.41
N PRO A 68 8.58 10.42 -20.88
CA PRO A 68 9.79 9.63 -20.65
C PRO A 68 10.13 9.46 -19.16
N ILE A 69 9.78 10.45 -18.32
CA ILE A 69 9.97 10.43 -16.87
C ILE A 69 9.06 9.38 -16.22
N MET A 70 7.76 9.40 -16.53
CA MET A 70 6.79 8.41 -16.03
C MET A 70 7.20 6.99 -16.44
N LYS A 71 7.70 6.79 -17.66
CA LYS A 71 8.22 5.48 -18.12
C LYS A 71 9.43 5.03 -17.29
N ARG A 72 10.36 5.94 -17.00
CA ARG A 72 11.54 5.67 -16.16
C ARG A 72 11.14 5.36 -14.71
N TYR A 73 10.20 6.12 -14.16
CA TYR A 73 9.64 5.91 -12.84
C TYR A 73 9.00 4.53 -12.72
N ARG A 74 8.07 4.20 -13.62
CA ARG A 74 7.42 2.89 -13.67
C ARG A 74 8.43 1.75 -13.74
N ARG A 75 9.46 1.88 -14.58
CA ARG A 75 10.52 0.88 -14.68
C ARG A 75 11.27 0.70 -13.36
N ARG A 76 11.69 1.81 -12.71
CA ARG A 76 12.37 1.76 -11.41
C ARG A 76 11.47 1.15 -10.33
N LEU A 77 10.19 1.52 -10.33
CA LEU A 77 9.20 1.00 -9.39
C LEU A 77 8.99 -0.50 -9.58
N ALA A 78 8.82 -0.97 -10.82
CA ALA A 78 8.70 -2.40 -11.12
C ALA A 78 9.94 -3.18 -10.71
N ILE A 79 11.15 -2.67 -10.97
CA ILE A 79 12.38 -3.32 -10.54
C ILE A 79 12.42 -3.46 -9.01
N ALA A 80 12.10 -2.39 -8.27
CA ALA A 80 12.05 -2.42 -6.81
C ALA A 80 10.96 -3.37 -6.27
N MET A 81 9.84 -3.49 -6.98
CA MET A 81 8.73 -4.38 -6.58
C MET A 81 8.99 -5.84 -6.90
N ILE A 82 9.61 -6.14 -8.04
CA ILE A 82 10.06 -7.48 -8.36
C ILE A 82 11.15 -7.92 -7.38
N SER A 83 12.11 -7.05 -7.07
CA SER A 83 13.16 -7.36 -6.10
C SER A 83 12.58 -7.60 -4.70
N TYR A 84 11.59 -6.81 -4.28
CA TYR A 84 10.84 -7.05 -3.05
C TYR A 84 10.23 -8.46 -3.01
N CYS A 85 9.50 -8.86 -4.04
CA CYS A 85 8.90 -10.19 -4.10
C CYS A 85 9.93 -11.31 -4.00
N VAL A 86 11.00 -11.22 -4.79
CA VAL A 86 12.05 -12.25 -4.82
C VAL A 86 12.70 -12.37 -3.44
N VAL A 87 13.07 -11.24 -2.83
CA VAL A 87 13.71 -11.21 -1.51
C VAL A 87 12.76 -11.68 -0.41
N LEU A 88 11.48 -11.27 -0.46
CA LEU A 88 10.47 -11.70 0.50
C LEU A 88 10.24 -13.21 0.45
N LEU A 89 9.99 -13.76 -0.74
CA LEU A 89 9.76 -15.19 -0.92
C LEU A 89 11.00 -16.00 -0.54
N GLY A 90 12.20 -15.54 -0.92
CA GLY A 90 13.46 -16.17 -0.53
C GLY A 90 13.67 -16.16 0.98
N SER A 91 13.43 -15.01 1.63
CA SER A 91 13.51 -14.86 3.08
C SER A 91 12.56 -15.81 3.80
N LEU A 92 11.29 -15.84 3.40
CA LEU A 92 10.28 -16.71 3.99
C LEU A 92 10.60 -18.20 3.78
N GLY A 93 11.11 -18.57 2.60
CA GLY A 93 11.54 -19.93 2.31
C GLY A 93 12.69 -20.38 3.21
N LEU A 94 13.72 -19.55 3.35
CA LEU A 94 14.87 -19.83 4.22
C LEU A 94 14.48 -19.91 5.69
N LEU A 95 13.61 -19.01 6.17
CA LEU A 95 13.13 -19.00 7.56
C LEU A 95 12.28 -20.23 7.92
N ARG A 96 11.59 -20.83 6.93
CA ARG A 96 10.81 -22.06 7.14
C ARG A 96 11.63 -23.34 6.98
N GLY A 97 12.54 -23.36 6.00
CA GLY A 97 13.30 -24.56 5.63
C GLY A 97 14.60 -24.75 6.40
N SER A 98 15.13 -23.72 7.06
CA SER A 98 16.42 -23.75 7.72
C SER A 98 16.34 -23.28 9.17
N ARG A 99 17.07 -23.92 10.08
CA ARG A 99 17.27 -23.42 11.46
C ARG A 99 18.30 -22.29 11.44
N LEU A 100 17.93 -21.14 10.90
CA LEU A 100 18.76 -19.95 10.93
C LEU A 100 18.89 -19.43 12.37
N SER A 101 20.10 -19.09 12.78
CA SER A 101 20.40 -18.54 14.11
C SER A 101 21.46 -17.45 14.03
N GLY A 102 21.61 -16.67 15.11
CA GLY A 102 22.58 -15.58 15.20
C GLY A 102 22.35 -14.50 14.15
N VAL A 103 23.44 -13.86 13.70
CA VAL A 103 23.42 -12.71 12.77
C VAL A 103 22.71 -13.02 11.44
N LEU A 104 22.82 -14.26 10.95
CA LEU A 104 22.22 -14.64 9.67
C LEU A 104 20.68 -14.56 9.71
N LEU A 105 20.07 -14.89 10.85
CA LEU A 105 18.62 -14.76 11.05
C LEU A 105 18.17 -13.29 10.90
N TRP A 106 18.91 -12.36 11.49
CA TRP A 106 18.61 -10.92 11.42
C TRP A 106 18.68 -10.42 9.98
N ILE A 107 19.74 -10.79 9.25
CA ILE A 107 19.92 -10.39 7.85
C ILE A 107 18.77 -10.92 7.00
N VAL A 108 18.46 -12.22 7.10
CA VAL A 108 17.40 -12.84 6.29
C VAL A 108 16.04 -12.26 6.63
N ALA A 109 15.72 -12.04 7.91
CA ALA A 109 14.44 -11.48 8.34
C ALA A 109 14.26 -10.01 7.92
N ALA A 110 15.33 -9.22 7.93
CA ALA A 110 15.30 -7.80 7.56
C ALA A 110 15.48 -7.55 6.05
N ALA A 111 16.01 -8.50 5.28
CA ALA A 111 16.29 -8.34 3.85
C ALA A 111 15.13 -7.77 3.02
N PRO A 112 13.85 -8.17 3.23
CA PRO A 112 12.74 -7.62 2.46
C PRO A 112 12.49 -6.12 2.69
N ALA A 113 13.02 -5.54 3.77
CA ALA A 113 12.91 -4.10 4.02
C ALA A 113 13.72 -3.28 2.99
N ILE A 114 14.83 -3.80 2.48
CA ILE A 114 15.73 -3.06 1.58
C ILE A 114 14.99 -2.67 0.27
N PRO A 115 14.32 -3.59 -0.44
CA PRO A 115 13.52 -3.22 -1.62
C PRO A 115 12.41 -2.21 -1.34
N ILE A 116 11.77 -2.28 -0.16
CA ILE A 116 10.71 -1.35 0.23
C ILE A 116 11.26 0.07 0.44
N LEU A 117 12.42 0.19 1.09
CA LEU A 117 13.14 1.47 1.16
C LEU A 117 13.49 1.99 -0.24
N GLY A 118 13.89 1.09 -1.15
CA GLY A 118 14.09 1.40 -2.56
C GLY A 118 12.85 2.00 -3.24
N VAL A 119 11.65 1.50 -2.94
CA VAL A 119 10.40 2.09 -3.46
C VAL A 119 10.20 3.51 -2.96
N LEU A 120 10.42 3.77 -1.68
CA LEU A 120 10.30 5.12 -1.11
C LEU A 120 11.28 6.10 -1.79
N VAL A 121 12.52 5.67 -2.04
CA VAL A 121 13.49 6.45 -2.80
C VAL A 121 13.00 6.72 -4.23
N VAL A 122 12.48 5.71 -4.92
CA VAL A 122 11.93 5.85 -6.28
C VAL A 122 10.75 6.80 -6.33
N MET A 123 9.88 6.80 -5.31
CA MET A 123 8.78 7.77 -5.17
C MET A 123 9.31 9.20 -4.98
N GLY A 124 10.31 9.41 -4.13
CA GLY A 124 10.93 10.71 -3.94
C GLY A 124 11.66 11.23 -5.20
N LEU A 125 12.37 10.34 -5.90
CA LEU A 125 13.03 10.67 -7.16
C LEU A 125 12.03 11.11 -8.23
N TYR A 126 10.86 10.47 -8.29
CA TYR A 126 9.80 10.87 -9.21
C TYR A 126 9.31 12.29 -8.95
N LEU A 127 9.05 12.66 -7.69
CA LEU A 127 8.62 14.01 -7.34
C LEU A 127 9.68 15.08 -7.72
N LYS A 128 10.96 14.72 -7.68
CA LYS A 128 12.06 15.59 -8.10
C LYS A 128 12.21 15.68 -9.61
N GLU A 129 11.98 14.59 -10.33
CA GLU A 129 12.16 14.50 -11.78
C GLU A 129 10.95 15.01 -12.57
N GLU A 130 9.74 15.03 -11.99
CA GLU A 130 8.51 15.44 -12.68
C GLU A 130 8.45 16.98 -12.86
N PRO A 131 8.48 17.49 -14.10
CA PRO A 131 8.44 18.93 -14.38
C PRO A 131 7.03 19.50 -14.26
N ASP A 132 5.99 18.66 -14.39
CA ASP A 132 4.60 19.08 -14.32
C ASP A 132 4.18 19.27 -12.87
N GLU A 133 3.92 20.54 -12.49
CA GLU A 133 3.53 20.90 -11.13
C GLU A 133 2.19 20.31 -10.72
N PHE A 134 1.27 20.13 -11.68
CA PHE A 134 -0.02 19.51 -11.41
C PHE A 134 0.16 18.03 -11.06
N GLU A 135 0.96 17.31 -11.83
CA GLU A 135 1.26 15.90 -11.55
C GLU A 135 1.98 15.73 -10.21
N ARG A 136 2.94 16.61 -9.91
CA ARG A 136 3.64 16.63 -8.63
C ARG A 136 2.68 16.90 -7.47
N ALA A 137 1.79 17.88 -7.60
CA ALA A 137 0.78 18.21 -6.59
C ALA A 137 -0.19 17.04 -6.33
N VAL A 138 -0.71 16.43 -7.40
CA VAL A 138 -1.59 15.25 -7.29
C VAL A 138 -0.87 14.11 -6.57
N HIS A 139 0.40 13.85 -6.91
CA HIS A 139 1.17 12.79 -6.27
C HIS A 139 1.43 13.07 -4.79
N VAL A 140 1.79 14.30 -4.42
CA VAL A 140 2.01 14.71 -3.02
C VAL A 140 0.70 14.63 -2.22
N GLU A 141 -0.40 15.18 -2.72
CA GLU A 141 -1.70 15.10 -2.05
C GLU A 141 -2.12 13.63 -1.86
N SER A 142 -1.92 12.80 -2.88
CA SER A 142 -2.21 11.36 -2.79
C SER A 142 -1.37 10.67 -1.70
N MET A 143 -0.08 11.04 -1.57
CA MET A 143 0.78 10.47 -0.53
C MET A 143 0.32 10.90 0.87
N LEU A 144 -0.19 12.12 1.02
CA LEU A 144 -0.79 12.59 2.27
C LEU A 144 -2.06 11.80 2.62
N TRP A 145 -2.93 11.49 1.64
CA TRP A 145 -4.06 10.59 1.85
C TRP A 145 -3.61 9.19 2.26
N GLY A 146 -2.55 8.67 1.64
CA GLY A 146 -1.95 7.40 2.00
C GLY A 146 -1.44 7.38 3.45
N LEU A 147 -0.72 8.43 3.85
CA LEU A 147 -0.22 8.58 5.21
C LEU A 147 -1.36 8.74 6.22
N GLY A 148 -2.37 9.55 5.91
CA GLY A 148 -3.55 9.73 6.76
C GLY A 148 -4.31 8.43 6.98
N ALA A 149 -4.46 7.60 5.94
CA ALA A 149 -5.07 6.28 6.05
C ALA A 149 -4.23 5.33 6.93
N VAL A 150 -2.90 5.31 6.75
CA VAL A 150 -2.01 4.54 7.62
C VAL A 150 -2.15 4.97 9.07
N LEU A 151 -2.00 6.27 9.37
CA LEU A 151 -2.08 6.78 10.73
C LEU A 151 -3.43 6.45 11.36
N ALA A 152 -4.54 6.68 10.66
CA ALA A 152 -5.87 6.39 11.20
C ALA A 152 -6.06 4.89 11.49
N VAL A 153 -5.76 4.02 10.53
CA VAL A 153 -5.99 2.58 10.66
C VAL A 153 -5.06 1.96 11.71
N THR A 154 -3.76 2.28 11.70
CA THR A 154 -2.82 1.70 12.64
C THR A 154 -3.04 2.21 14.06
N THR A 155 -3.43 3.47 14.25
CA THR A 155 -3.77 4.01 15.57
C THR A 155 -5.01 3.34 16.14
N VAL A 156 -6.10 3.24 15.35
CA VAL A 156 -7.33 2.56 15.81
C VAL A 156 -7.05 1.09 16.13
N TRP A 157 -6.33 0.38 15.25
CA TRP A 157 -5.95 -1.01 15.50
C TRP A 157 -5.08 -1.15 16.75
N GLY A 158 -4.11 -0.26 16.92
CA GLY A 158 -3.22 -0.23 18.09
C GLY A 158 -4.00 -0.05 19.40
N PHE A 159 -4.96 0.88 19.46
CA PHE A 159 -5.79 1.06 20.65
C PHE A 159 -6.65 -0.17 20.96
N LEU A 160 -7.29 -0.75 19.95
CA LEU A 160 -8.09 -1.97 20.13
C LEU A 160 -7.22 -3.16 20.58
N SER A 161 -5.99 -3.26 20.05
CA SER A 161 -5.05 -4.31 20.47
C SER A 161 -4.53 -4.10 21.89
N ASN A 162 -4.25 -2.87 22.29
CA ASN A 162 -3.86 -2.54 23.67
C ASN A 162 -4.96 -2.86 24.68
N ALA A 163 -6.22 -2.69 24.28
CA ALA A 163 -7.39 -3.09 25.07
C ALA A 163 -7.68 -4.60 25.02
N SER A 164 -6.82 -5.42 24.39
CA SER A 164 -7.00 -6.86 24.21
C SER A 164 -8.27 -7.27 23.46
N VAL A 165 -8.85 -6.37 22.66
CA VAL A 165 -10.06 -6.65 21.85
C VAL A 165 -9.72 -7.39 20.56
N ILE A 166 -8.56 -7.09 19.96
CA ILE A 166 -8.07 -7.69 18.72
C ILE A 166 -6.58 -8.04 18.84
N PRO A 167 -6.05 -8.98 18.02
CA PRO A 167 -4.63 -9.30 18.01
C PRO A 167 -3.79 -8.13 17.50
N GLN A 168 -2.49 -8.19 17.79
CA GLN A 168 -1.51 -7.20 17.32
C GLN A 168 -1.52 -7.07 15.79
N PRO A 169 -1.38 -5.84 15.26
CA PRO A 169 -1.44 -5.61 13.83
C PRO A 169 -0.27 -6.27 13.10
N PRO A 170 -0.49 -6.87 11.92
CA PRO A 170 0.59 -7.33 11.04
C PRO A 170 1.30 -6.12 10.41
N LEU A 171 2.36 -5.63 11.06
CA LEU A 171 3.06 -4.40 10.66
C LEU A 171 3.61 -4.42 9.22
N PHE A 172 3.89 -5.61 8.67
CA PHE A 172 4.32 -5.76 7.28
C PHE A 172 3.24 -5.35 6.24
N LEU A 173 1.96 -5.25 6.65
CA LEU A 173 0.86 -4.77 5.79
C LEU A 173 0.69 -3.25 5.80
N VAL A 174 1.42 -2.51 6.64
CA VAL A 174 1.31 -1.05 6.73
C VAL A 174 1.74 -0.37 5.43
N PHE A 175 2.86 -0.78 4.84
CA PHE A 175 3.32 -0.24 3.57
C PHE A 175 2.36 -0.57 2.41
N PRO A 176 1.88 -1.81 2.27
CA PRO A 176 0.80 -2.13 1.34
C PRO A 176 -0.47 -1.27 1.49
N LEU A 177 -0.91 -1.01 2.73
CA LEU A 177 -2.04 -0.12 3.02
C LEU A 177 -1.77 1.32 2.56
N PHE A 178 -0.57 1.84 2.83
CA PHE A 178 -0.13 3.15 2.33
C PHE A 178 -0.26 3.23 0.81
N CYS A 179 0.30 2.25 0.10
CA CYS A 179 0.34 2.31 -1.34
C CYS A 179 -1.03 2.11 -2.00
N LEU A 180 -1.92 1.29 -1.42
CA LEU A 180 -3.31 1.18 -1.88
C LEU A 180 -4.02 2.53 -1.75
N SER A 181 -3.95 3.14 -0.58
CA SER A 181 -4.59 4.42 -0.30
C SER A 181 -4.02 5.55 -1.18
N TRP A 182 -2.71 5.54 -1.40
CA TRP A 182 -2.02 6.45 -2.32
C TRP A 182 -2.42 6.22 -3.79
N GLY A 183 -2.63 4.99 -4.24
CA GLY A 183 -3.09 4.72 -5.60
C GLY A 183 -4.57 5.12 -5.82
N VAL A 184 -5.44 4.86 -4.82
CA VAL A 184 -6.89 5.17 -4.85
C VAL A 184 -7.18 6.66 -4.83
N SER A 185 -6.37 7.42 -4.10
CA SER A 185 -6.53 8.87 -4.04
C SER A 185 -6.24 9.56 -5.36
N GLN A 186 -5.28 9.09 -6.17
CA GLN A 186 -4.89 9.74 -7.43
C GLN A 186 -6.04 10.01 -8.42
N PRO A 187 -6.84 9.02 -8.86
CA PRO A 187 -7.95 9.27 -9.79
C PRO A 187 -9.06 10.11 -9.14
N LEU A 188 -9.29 9.98 -7.84
CA LEU A 188 -10.29 10.76 -7.11
C LEU A 188 -9.92 12.24 -7.02
N ILE A 189 -8.64 12.54 -6.80
CA ILE A 189 -8.12 13.91 -6.76
C ILE A 189 -8.21 14.54 -8.15
N ARG A 190 -7.79 13.81 -9.20
CA ARG A 190 -7.83 14.32 -10.58
C ARG A 190 -9.24 14.68 -11.05
N ARG A 191 -10.26 13.91 -10.64
CA ARG A 191 -11.67 14.22 -10.93
C ARG A 191 -12.16 15.55 -10.33
N ARG A 192 -11.46 16.13 -9.35
CA ARG A 192 -11.81 17.44 -8.80
C ARG A 192 -11.38 18.61 -9.69
N TYR A 193 -10.49 18.36 -10.64
CA TYR A 193 -9.92 19.36 -11.55
C TYR A 193 -10.45 19.22 -12.99
N GLN A 194 -11.42 18.32 -13.21
CA GLN A 194 -12.20 18.18 -14.45
C GLN A 194 -13.53 18.88 -14.28
#